data_AF-A0A0J1HGV5-F1
#
_entry.id   AF-A0A0J1HGV5-F1
#
_cell.length_a   1.000
_cell.length_b   1.000
_cell.length_c   1.000
_cell.angle_alpha   90.00
_cell.angle_beta   90.00
_cell.angle_gamma   90.00
#
_symmetry.space_group_name_H-M   'P 1'
#
loop_
_entity.id
_entity.type
_entity.pdbx_description
1 polymer ?
#
loop_
_entity_poly.entity_id
_entity_poly.type
_entity_poly.pdbx_seq_one_letter_code
_entity_poly.pdbx_strand_id
1 'polypeptide(L)'
;MTKWPALLAGVVITSSPAFAETIEITFGNFTGEWLNAVTSDGGDSTSTSGTETDPVLSWGRPATSEGQSSYTFESEAAFTTLFDSSAETSDIFNLGTFTHSNNPIYSPTLVSVDLKLTTTVQVGDLEAAPVEFLFSFSHDETPNSASPCKYDDSTQPGVNDNGCADSITLTSSLFTQTFTIGNTDYTIAIEGFKVGETTVDSFLTKEKADNEAIIIAKVTSYEAIITGGGESGTPTDVPEPEHTAIAGLLFSLYGGRRWSARKRRMPR
;
A
#
# COMPACT_ATOMS: atom_id res chain seq x y z
N MET A 1 -61.80 28.74 -35.88
CA MET A 1 -60.34 28.47 -35.90
C MET A 1 -59.73 29.14 -34.68
N THR A 2 -59.60 28.40 -33.58
CA THR A 2 -59.11 28.89 -32.29
C THR A 2 -57.69 28.36 -32.12
N LYS A 3 -56.69 29.25 -32.18
CA LYS A 3 -55.28 28.92 -31.92
C LYS A 3 -54.98 29.20 -30.45
N TRP A 4 -54.54 28.18 -29.72
CA TRP A 4 -53.98 28.32 -28.38
C TRP A 4 -52.47 28.58 -28.49
N PRO A 5 -51.87 29.50 -27.69
CA PRO A 5 -50.43 29.61 -27.61
C PRO A 5 -49.89 28.56 -26.64
N ALA A 6 -48.90 27.78 -27.09
CA ALA A 6 -48.15 26.88 -26.24
C ALA A 6 -47.14 27.69 -25.39
N LEU A 7 -47.25 27.60 -24.07
CA LEU A 7 -46.21 28.05 -23.15
C LEU A 7 -45.07 27.02 -23.17
N LEU A 8 -43.86 27.44 -23.57
CA LEU A 8 -42.65 26.69 -23.24
C LEU A 8 -42.27 26.98 -21.78
N ALA A 9 -42.36 25.98 -20.93
CA ALA A 9 -41.72 25.99 -19.62
C ALA A 9 -40.24 25.59 -19.79
N GLY A 10 -39.33 26.53 -19.61
CA GLY A 10 -37.90 26.25 -19.57
C GLY A 10 -37.55 25.53 -18.27
N VAL A 11 -37.05 24.30 -18.38
CA VAL A 11 -36.45 23.57 -17.26
C VAL A 11 -35.07 24.18 -17.01
N VAL A 12 -34.91 24.84 -15.86
CA VAL A 12 -33.59 25.25 -15.37
C VAL A 12 -33.02 24.08 -14.58
N ILE A 13 -31.99 23.43 -15.13
CA ILE A 13 -31.20 22.43 -14.41
C ILE A 13 -30.21 23.20 -13.54
N THR A 14 -30.50 23.33 -12.26
CA THR A 14 -29.53 23.84 -11.28
C THR A 14 -28.54 22.71 -10.98
N SER A 15 -27.32 22.80 -11.49
CA SER A 15 -26.21 21.95 -11.03
C SER A 15 -25.88 22.36 -9.59
N SER A 16 -26.18 21.51 -8.62
CA SER A 16 -25.68 21.69 -7.25
C SER A 16 -24.15 21.60 -7.28
N PRO A 17 -23.41 22.52 -6.62
CA PRO A 17 -21.99 22.31 -6.42
C PRO A 17 -21.80 21.06 -5.55
N ALA A 18 -20.99 20.11 -6.01
CA ALA A 18 -20.47 19.06 -5.16
C ALA A 18 -19.51 19.74 -4.17
N PHE A 19 -19.86 19.77 -2.90
CA PHE A 19 -18.91 20.17 -1.87
C PHE A 19 -17.97 19.00 -1.63
N ALA A 20 -16.65 19.25 -1.62
CA ALA A 20 -15.69 18.29 -1.11
C ALA A 20 -16.00 18.09 0.38
N GLU A 21 -16.35 16.86 0.76
CA GLU A 21 -16.62 16.50 2.14
C GLU A 21 -15.33 15.94 2.75
N THR A 22 -14.85 16.58 3.82
CA THR A 22 -13.75 16.06 4.61
C THR A 22 -14.30 15.22 5.75
N ILE A 23 -13.81 13.99 5.89
CA ILE A 23 -14.24 13.06 6.92
C ILE A 23 -13.10 12.90 7.93
N GLU A 24 -13.40 13.06 9.22
CA GLU A 24 -12.43 12.81 10.27
C GLU A 24 -12.16 11.32 10.40
N ILE A 25 -10.90 10.93 10.40
CA ILE A 25 -10.45 9.57 10.71
C ILE A 25 -9.58 9.65 11.96
N THR A 26 -10.03 9.04 13.04
CA THR A 26 -9.29 8.98 14.31
C THR A 26 -8.67 7.61 14.47
N PHE A 27 -7.36 7.59 14.68
CA PHE A 27 -6.58 6.41 15.04
C PHE A 27 -6.37 6.38 16.56
N GLY A 28 -6.53 5.19 17.14
CA GLY A 28 -6.09 4.92 18.50
C GLY A 28 -4.57 4.89 18.61
N ASN A 29 -4.06 4.58 19.81
CA ASN A 29 -2.62 4.36 19.98
C ASN A 29 -2.20 3.15 19.12
N PHE A 30 -1.09 3.30 18.40
CA PHE A 30 -0.49 2.18 17.70
C PHE A 30 0.30 1.30 18.66
N THR A 31 0.19 0.01 18.48
CA THR A 31 1.11 -0.98 19.05
C THR A 31 1.82 -1.73 17.93
N GLY A 32 3.03 -2.19 18.19
CA GLY A 32 3.90 -2.86 17.23
C GLY A 32 4.39 -4.22 17.72
N GLU A 33 4.62 -5.12 16.77
CA GLU A 33 5.21 -6.44 17.00
C GLU A 33 6.09 -6.83 15.81
N TRP A 34 7.31 -7.31 16.08
CA TRP A 34 8.19 -7.87 15.05
C TRP A 34 7.86 -9.33 14.79
N LEU A 35 7.63 -9.69 13.52
CA LEU A 35 7.21 -11.01 13.08
C LEU A 35 8.06 -11.51 11.92
N ASN A 36 8.06 -12.82 11.71
CA ASN A 36 8.60 -13.47 10.50
C ASN A 36 10.06 -13.07 10.18
N ALA A 37 10.89 -12.86 11.21
CA ALA A 37 12.30 -12.57 11.00
C ALA A 37 12.98 -13.76 10.30
N VAL A 38 13.77 -13.46 9.28
CA VAL A 38 14.58 -14.44 8.55
C VAL A 38 16.03 -14.01 8.67
N THR A 39 16.87 -14.91 9.17
CA THR A 39 18.32 -14.69 9.25
C THR A 39 19.08 -15.49 8.20
N SER A 40 20.34 -15.12 7.95
CA SER A 40 21.20 -15.66 6.88
C SER A 40 21.44 -17.18 6.97
N ASP A 41 21.26 -17.76 8.15
CA ASP A 41 21.34 -19.20 8.41
C ASP A 41 20.01 -19.94 8.18
N GLY A 42 18.95 -19.23 7.76
CA GLY A 42 17.61 -19.75 7.53
C GLY A 42 16.81 -20.05 8.80
N GLY A 43 17.33 -19.65 9.97
CA GLY A 43 16.67 -19.81 11.27
C GLY A 43 15.96 -18.54 11.75
N ASP A 44 15.38 -18.64 12.95
CA ASP A 44 14.91 -17.51 13.76
C ASP A 44 15.94 -17.28 14.89
N SER A 45 17.12 -16.81 14.51
CA SER A 45 18.21 -16.51 15.44
C SER A 45 18.11 -15.06 15.95
N THR A 46 16.88 -14.58 16.15
CA THR A 46 16.58 -13.22 16.63
C THR A 46 16.02 -13.23 18.04
N SER A 47 16.02 -12.08 18.68
CA SER A 47 15.34 -11.87 19.96
C SER A 47 14.47 -10.62 19.89
N THR A 48 13.28 -10.70 20.50
CA THR A 48 12.40 -9.55 20.67
C THR A 48 12.36 -9.12 22.13
N SER A 49 12.28 -7.81 22.35
CA SER A 49 12.14 -7.19 23.68
C SER A 49 11.41 -5.85 23.58
N GLY A 50 11.44 -5.02 24.62
CA GLY A 50 10.74 -3.74 24.64
C GLY A 50 9.29 -3.84 25.07
N THR A 51 8.48 -2.87 24.64
CA THR A 51 7.04 -2.79 24.97
C THR A 51 6.20 -2.81 23.70
N GLU A 52 4.88 -2.94 23.82
CA GLU A 52 4.00 -2.88 22.64
C GLU A 52 4.04 -1.52 21.92
N THR A 53 4.44 -0.43 22.56
CA THR A 53 4.62 0.89 21.92
C THR A 53 6.06 1.17 21.52
N ASP A 54 6.98 0.28 21.88
CA ASP A 54 8.41 0.40 21.61
C ASP A 54 9.04 -1.00 21.46
N PRO A 55 8.60 -1.83 20.49
CA PRO A 55 9.14 -3.16 20.29
C PRO A 55 10.56 -3.10 19.72
N VAL A 56 11.43 -3.96 20.25
CA VAL A 56 12.83 -4.09 19.82
C VAL A 56 13.04 -5.47 19.21
N LEU A 57 13.70 -5.54 18.06
CA LEU A 57 14.25 -6.75 17.44
C LEU A 57 15.77 -6.66 17.48
N SER A 58 16.45 -7.72 17.91
CA SER A 58 17.91 -7.80 17.90
C SER A 58 18.39 -9.07 17.19
N TRP A 59 19.52 -8.97 16.48
CA TRP A 59 20.11 -10.10 15.74
C TRP A 59 21.64 -10.10 15.82
N GLY A 60 22.23 -11.20 15.32
CA GLY A 60 23.67 -11.36 15.26
C GLY A 60 24.32 -11.66 16.60
N ARG A 61 25.57 -12.12 16.55
CA ARG A 61 26.41 -12.26 17.74
C ARG A 61 27.31 -11.04 17.85
N PRO A 62 27.30 -10.28 18.96
CA PRO A 62 28.15 -9.09 19.10
C PRO A 62 29.62 -9.38 18.82
N ALA A 63 30.25 -8.58 17.95
CA ALA A 63 31.70 -8.62 17.72
C ALA A 63 32.47 -7.62 18.60
N THR A 64 31.76 -6.65 19.18
CA THR A 64 32.27 -5.66 20.14
C THR A 64 31.42 -5.63 21.41
N SER A 65 31.77 -4.74 22.34
CA SER A 65 30.96 -4.48 23.54
C SER A 65 29.74 -3.59 23.28
N GLU A 66 29.53 -3.11 22.05
CA GLU A 66 28.39 -2.26 21.68
C GLU A 66 27.08 -3.06 21.58
N GLY A 67 27.17 -4.39 21.44
CA GLY A 67 26.02 -5.28 21.49
C GLY A 67 25.63 -5.82 20.11
N GLN A 68 24.37 -6.23 20.00
CA GLN A 68 23.76 -6.72 18.77
C GLN A 68 23.36 -5.54 17.88
N SER A 69 23.21 -5.78 16.58
CA SER A 69 22.44 -4.87 15.72
C SER A 69 20.96 -5.02 16.06
N SER A 70 20.20 -3.93 15.92
CA SER A 70 18.79 -3.94 16.31
C SER A 70 17.91 -2.95 15.55
N TYR A 71 16.61 -3.26 15.51
CA TYR A 71 15.55 -2.33 15.21
C TYR A 71 14.75 -2.01 16.46
N THR A 72 14.43 -0.75 16.61
CA THR A 72 13.49 -0.25 17.62
C THR A 72 12.42 0.55 16.88
N PHE A 73 11.15 0.34 17.21
CA PHE A 73 10.06 1.11 16.62
C PHE A 73 9.22 1.79 17.70
N GLU A 74 9.32 3.10 17.84
CA GLU A 74 8.50 3.88 18.75
C GLU A 74 7.19 4.26 18.05
N SER A 75 6.08 3.67 18.49
CA SER A 75 4.74 3.88 17.91
C SER A 75 4.22 5.29 18.14
N GLU A 76 3.54 5.83 17.14
CA GLU A 76 2.81 7.11 17.27
C GLU A 76 1.61 6.97 18.20
N ALA A 77 1.35 8.02 18.99
CA ALA A 77 0.18 8.10 19.85
C ALA A 77 -1.12 8.28 19.04
N ALA A 78 -2.28 8.15 19.69
CA ALA A 78 -3.56 8.40 19.04
C ALA A 78 -3.62 9.79 18.39
N PHE A 79 -4.14 9.86 17.16
CA PHE A 79 -4.26 11.10 16.38
C PHE A 79 -5.48 11.09 15.47
N THR A 80 -5.84 12.26 14.93
CA THR A 80 -6.91 12.42 13.93
C THR A 80 -6.31 13.01 12.66
N THR A 81 -6.70 12.45 11.51
CA THR A 81 -6.41 12.99 10.19
C THR A 81 -7.71 13.31 9.44
N LEU A 82 -7.62 14.15 8.42
CA LEU A 82 -8.74 14.50 7.55
C LEU A 82 -8.62 13.72 6.24
N PHE A 83 -9.71 13.07 5.86
CA PHE A 83 -9.84 12.37 4.59
C PHE A 83 -10.65 13.22 3.62
N ASP A 84 -10.06 13.55 2.47
CA ASP A 84 -10.73 14.26 1.38
C ASP A 84 -11.44 13.24 0.48
N SER A 85 -12.77 13.19 0.59
CA SER A 85 -13.60 12.30 -0.22
C SER A 85 -13.53 12.57 -1.72
N SER A 86 -13.15 13.77 -2.14
CA SER A 86 -13.01 14.12 -3.56
C SER A 86 -11.68 13.68 -4.15
N ALA A 87 -10.63 13.65 -3.34
CA ALA A 87 -9.29 13.18 -3.71
C ALA A 87 -9.05 11.69 -3.37
N GLU A 88 -10.00 11.05 -2.67
CA GLU A 88 -9.92 9.68 -2.14
C GLU A 88 -8.65 9.41 -1.32
N THR A 89 -8.18 10.42 -0.58
CA THR A 89 -6.96 10.31 0.21
C THR A 89 -6.96 11.26 1.41
N SER A 90 -6.12 10.96 2.40
CA SER A 90 -5.81 11.88 3.50
C SER A 90 -4.50 12.61 3.29
N ASP A 91 -4.22 13.58 4.16
CA ASP A 91 -2.86 14.05 4.38
C ASP A 91 -1.93 12.91 4.84
N ILE A 92 -0.64 13.06 4.57
CA ILE A 92 0.40 12.16 5.07
C ILE A 92 0.55 12.37 6.59
N PHE A 93 0.59 11.26 7.32
CA PHE A 93 0.79 11.21 8.76
C PHE A 93 1.91 10.24 9.14
N ASN A 94 2.37 10.33 10.39
CA ASN A 94 3.39 9.46 10.94
C ASN A 94 2.75 8.21 11.57
N LEU A 95 3.42 7.06 11.42
CA LEU A 95 3.07 5.83 12.13
C LEU A 95 3.98 5.58 13.34
N GLY A 96 5.19 6.12 13.32
CA GLY A 96 6.16 6.00 14.41
C GLY A 96 7.59 6.25 13.93
N THR A 97 8.51 6.23 14.89
CA THR A 97 9.95 6.38 14.67
C THR A 97 10.61 5.02 14.61
N PHE A 98 11.28 4.72 13.52
CA PHE A 98 12.10 3.53 13.32
C PHE A 98 13.56 3.89 13.55
N THR A 99 14.22 3.20 14.48
CA THR A 99 15.65 3.34 14.77
C THR A 99 16.39 2.07 14.38
N HIS A 100 17.41 2.20 13.54
CA HIS A 100 18.38 1.15 13.24
C HIS A 100 19.67 1.41 13.99
N SER A 101 20.00 0.53 14.94
CA SER A 101 21.32 0.48 15.56
C SER A 101 22.20 -0.51 14.81
N ASN A 102 23.15 0.03 14.03
CA ASN A 102 24.09 -0.78 13.27
C ASN A 102 25.37 -1.01 14.08
N ASN A 103 25.55 -2.22 14.58
CA ASN A 103 26.69 -2.60 15.41
C ASN A 103 27.49 -3.74 14.75
N PRO A 104 28.80 -3.81 15.00
CA PRO A 104 29.59 -4.92 14.47
C PRO A 104 29.14 -6.25 15.07
N ILE A 105 28.63 -7.13 14.21
CA ILE A 105 28.21 -8.49 14.57
C ILE A 105 28.96 -9.55 13.76
N TYR A 106 29.00 -10.76 14.32
CA TYR A 106 29.16 -11.99 13.58
C TYR A 106 27.78 -12.55 13.20
N SER A 107 27.77 -13.40 12.18
CA SER A 107 26.58 -14.16 11.76
C SER A 107 25.83 -14.83 12.92
N PRO A 108 24.51 -15.02 12.77
CA PRO A 108 23.73 -14.77 11.56
C PRO A 108 23.27 -13.32 11.40
N THR A 109 23.12 -12.86 10.16
CA THR A 109 22.66 -11.49 9.83
C THR A 109 21.16 -11.51 9.53
N LEU A 110 20.46 -10.41 9.78
CA LEU A 110 19.06 -10.28 9.36
C LEU A 110 18.98 -10.17 7.83
N VAL A 111 17.96 -10.77 7.24
CA VAL A 111 17.67 -10.72 5.80
C VAL A 111 16.32 -10.05 5.54
N SER A 112 15.31 -10.39 6.33
CA SER A 112 13.99 -9.75 6.27
C SER A 112 13.27 -9.87 7.60
N VAL A 113 12.28 -8.99 7.81
CA VAL A 113 11.37 -9.03 8.96
C VAL A 113 10.09 -8.27 8.62
N ASP A 114 9.01 -8.59 9.33
CA ASP A 114 7.77 -7.83 9.29
C ASP A 114 7.56 -7.04 10.60
N LEU A 115 7.04 -5.82 10.49
CA LEU A 115 6.44 -5.05 11.58
C LEU A 115 4.92 -5.12 11.43
N LYS A 116 4.26 -5.75 12.40
CA LYS A 116 2.81 -5.68 12.52
C LYS A 116 2.44 -4.49 13.40
N LEU A 117 1.63 -3.58 12.89
CA LEU A 117 1.01 -2.52 13.68
C LEU A 117 -0.47 -2.80 13.92
N THR A 118 -0.92 -2.61 15.16
CA THR A 118 -2.32 -2.75 15.57
C THR A 118 -2.82 -1.42 16.13
N THR A 119 -4.03 -1.01 15.75
CA THR A 119 -4.69 0.19 16.28
C THR A 119 -6.21 0.06 16.17
N THR A 120 -6.96 1.06 16.62
CA THR A 120 -8.39 1.22 16.33
C THR A 120 -8.60 2.37 15.36
N VAL A 121 -9.54 2.23 14.42
CA VAL A 121 -9.92 3.28 13.48
C VAL A 121 -11.37 3.68 13.72
N GLN A 122 -11.61 4.97 13.85
CA GLN A 122 -12.93 5.57 13.93
C GLN A 122 -13.12 6.55 12.76
N VAL A 123 -14.18 6.38 11.99
CA VAL A 123 -14.50 7.22 10.83
C VAL A 123 -15.73 8.07 11.16
N GLY A 124 -15.55 9.38 11.30
CA GLY A 124 -16.60 10.29 11.77
C GLY A 124 -17.23 9.79 13.07
N ASP A 125 -18.57 9.71 13.09
CA ASP A 125 -19.35 9.25 14.24
C ASP A 125 -19.55 7.72 14.30
N LEU A 126 -18.90 6.94 13.44
CA LEU A 126 -18.99 5.48 13.47
C LEU A 126 -18.27 4.90 14.70
N GLU A 127 -18.63 3.68 15.08
CA GLU A 127 -17.92 2.95 16.15
C GLU A 127 -16.48 2.63 15.73
N ALA A 128 -15.55 2.73 16.68
CA ALA A 128 -14.15 2.40 16.43
C ALA A 128 -13.96 0.89 16.25
N ALA A 129 -13.20 0.49 15.23
CA ALA A 129 -12.91 -0.91 14.92
C ALA A 129 -11.41 -1.19 14.97
N PRO A 130 -10.97 -2.35 15.49
CA PRO A 130 -9.55 -2.73 15.46
C PRO A 130 -9.13 -3.04 14.03
N VAL A 131 -7.91 -2.63 13.68
CA VAL A 131 -7.26 -2.91 12.40
C VAL A 131 -5.80 -3.30 12.64
N GLU A 132 -5.26 -4.08 11.72
CA GLU A 132 -3.86 -4.50 11.73
C GLU A 132 -3.25 -4.25 10.35
N PHE A 133 -2.00 -3.80 10.35
CA PHE A 133 -1.20 -3.54 9.17
C PHE A 133 0.10 -4.32 9.28
N LEU A 134 0.57 -4.89 8.18
CA LEU A 134 1.81 -5.65 8.14
C LEU A 134 2.78 -5.03 7.13
N PHE A 135 3.98 -4.72 7.59
CA PHE A 135 4.99 -4.03 6.80
C PHE A 135 6.25 -4.85 6.74
N SER A 136 6.71 -5.18 5.54
CA SER A 136 7.88 -6.03 5.33
C SER A 136 9.09 -5.20 4.98
N PHE A 137 10.22 -5.57 5.58
CA PHE A 137 11.52 -4.96 5.35
C PHE A 137 12.51 -6.01 4.88
N SER A 138 13.39 -5.65 3.95
CA SER A 138 14.64 -6.36 3.74
C SER A 138 15.79 -5.63 4.41
N HIS A 139 16.74 -6.41 4.92
CA HIS A 139 17.97 -5.92 5.50
C HIS A 139 19.18 -6.45 4.72
N ASP A 140 20.18 -5.61 4.57
CA ASP A 140 21.47 -5.98 3.99
C ASP A 140 22.60 -5.59 4.95
N GLU A 141 23.01 -6.56 5.78
CA GLU A 141 24.16 -6.45 6.64
C GLU A 141 25.45 -6.67 5.83
N THR A 142 26.28 -5.64 5.72
CA THR A 142 27.44 -5.67 4.83
C THR A 142 28.70 -6.17 5.53
N PRO A 143 29.63 -6.80 4.79
CA PRO A 143 30.92 -7.14 5.37
C PRO A 143 31.73 -5.87 5.67
N ASN A 144 31.89 -5.53 6.96
CA ASN A 144 32.57 -4.32 7.44
C ASN A 144 33.97 -4.03 6.86
N SER A 145 34.68 -5.05 6.40
CA SER A 145 36.04 -4.92 5.85
C SER A 145 36.10 -5.06 4.31
N ALA A 146 34.94 -5.05 3.64
CA ALA A 146 34.91 -5.08 2.18
C ALA A 146 35.58 -3.83 1.58
N SER A 147 36.26 -4.03 0.45
CA SER A 147 36.90 -2.96 -0.31
C SER A 147 36.76 -3.25 -1.81
N PRO A 148 35.94 -2.49 -2.55
CA PRO A 148 35.09 -1.39 -2.07
C PRO A 148 33.93 -1.87 -1.18
N CYS A 149 33.39 -0.97 -0.36
CA CYS A 149 32.09 -1.19 0.28
C CYS A 149 30.98 -1.22 -0.76
N LYS A 150 29.91 -1.98 -0.49
CA LYS A 150 28.76 -2.10 -1.41
C LYS A 150 28.07 -0.75 -1.62
N TYR A 151 27.86 -0.01 -0.53
CA TYR A 151 27.21 1.31 -0.53
C TYR A 151 28.23 2.45 -0.46
N ASP A 152 29.13 2.49 -1.44
CA ASP A 152 30.04 3.62 -1.60
C ASP A 152 29.32 4.76 -2.33
N ASP A 153 28.57 5.56 -1.58
CA ASP A 153 27.79 6.69 -2.11
C ASP A 153 28.51 8.03 -1.91
N SER A 154 28.90 8.65 -3.03
CA SER A 154 29.47 9.99 -3.05
C SER A 154 28.54 11.09 -2.50
N THR A 155 27.23 10.83 -2.41
CA THR A 155 26.24 11.76 -1.84
C THR A 155 26.13 11.66 -0.32
N GLN A 156 26.69 10.61 0.30
CA GLN A 156 26.78 10.44 1.74
C GLN A 156 28.25 10.24 2.19
N PRO A 157 29.08 11.30 2.13
CA PRO A 157 30.48 11.19 2.54
C PRO A 157 30.61 10.69 3.98
N GLY A 158 31.47 9.68 4.17
CA GLY A 158 31.77 9.10 5.48
C GLY A 158 30.75 8.07 5.99
N VAL A 159 29.77 7.67 5.17
CA VAL A 159 28.82 6.60 5.54
C VAL A 159 29.54 5.27 5.84
N ASN A 160 30.72 5.04 5.27
CA ASN A 160 31.54 3.85 5.47
C ASN A 160 32.77 4.05 6.39
N ASP A 161 32.87 5.15 7.15
CA ASP A 161 34.10 5.51 7.90
C ASP A 161 34.46 4.53 9.03
N ASN A 162 33.48 3.76 9.53
CA ASN A 162 33.64 2.82 10.65
C ASN A 162 33.60 1.34 10.24
N GLY A 163 33.51 1.08 8.94
CA GLY A 163 33.07 -0.18 8.36
C GLY A 163 32.01 0.10 7.29
N CYS A 164 31.77 -0.86 6.41
CA CYS A 164 30.73 -0.71 5.40
C CYS A 164 29.35 -0.51 6.06
N ALA A 165 28.57 0.42 5.53
CA ALA A 165 27.24 0.73 6.03
C ALA A 165 26.23 -0.35 5.63
N ASP A 166 25.19 -0.45 6.44
CA ASP A 166 24.11 -1.42 6.23
C ASP A 166 22.85 -0.72 5.73
N SER A 167 22.05 -1.44 4.97
CA SER A 167 20.86 -0.89 4.33
C SER A 167 19.60 -1.58 4.77
N ILE A 168 18.57 -0.77 4.97
CA ILE A 168 17.20 -1.22 5.18
C ILE A 168 16.38 -0.76 4.00
N THR A 169 15.47 -1.61 3.53
CA THR A 169 14.55 -1.28 2.44
C THR A 169 13.15 -1.76 2.79
N LEU A 170 12.16 -0.90 2.62
CA LEU A 170 10.76 -1.28 2.68
C LEU A 170 10.41 -2.10 1.43
N THR A 171 10.04 -3.36 1.59
CA THR A 171 9.84 -4.28 0.45
C THR A 171 8.38 -4.52 0.10
N SER A 172 7.48 -4.41 1.07
CA SER A 172 6.05 -4.39 0.80
C SER A 172 5.25 -3.84 1.97
N SER A 173 4.14 -3.20 1.63
CA SER A 173 3.07 -2.84 2.55
C SER A 173 1.89 -3.79 2.28
N LEU A 174 1.92 -4.98 2.86
CA LEU A 174 0.81 -5.92 2.71
C LEU A 174 -0.35 -5.45 3.58
N PHE A 175 -1.33 -4.80 2.95
CA PHE A 175 -2.56 -4.39 3.62
C PHE A 175 -3.43 -5.61 3.84
N THR A 176 -3.38 -6.14 5.06
CA THR A 176 -4.18 -7.30 5.43
C THR A 176 -5.62 -6.92 5.77
N GLN A 177 -5.87 -5.64 6.14
CA GLN A 177 -7.19 -5.16 6.55
C GLN A 177 -7.57 -3.82 5.90
N THR A 178 -8.86 -3.70 5.63
CA THR A 178 -9.53 -2.48 5.16
C THR A 178 -10.54 -1.99 6.20
N PHE A 179 -10.91 -0.73 6.10
CA PHE A 179 -12.05 -0.15 6.79
C PHE A 179 -12.91 0.62 5.79
N THR A 180 -14.22 0.67 6.02
CA THR A 180 -15.15 1.26 5.04
C THR A 180 -15.51 2.69 5.41
N ILE A 181 -15.47 3.60 4.44
CA ILE A 181 -16.06 4.94 4.52
C ILE A 181 -17.19 5.00 3.49
N GLY A 182 -18.44 5.12 3.94
CA GLY A 182 -19.61 4.99 3.08
C GLY A 182 -19.77 3.57 2.52
N ASN A 183 -19.50 3.38 1.23
CA ASN A 183 -19.56 2.08 0.53
C ASN A 183 -18.21 1.66 -0.08
N THR A 184 -17.14 2.39 0.23
CA THR A 184 -15.81 2.15 -0.33
C THR A 184 -14.88 1.67 0.77
N ASP A 185 -14.08 0.65 0.45
CA ASP A 185 -13.07 0.12 1.35
C ASP A 185 -11.76 0.89 1.18
N TYR A 186 -11.19 1.30 2.31
CA TYR A 186 -9.96 2.06 2.41
C TYR A 186 -8.94 1.31 3.24
N THR A 187 -7.68 1.69 3.08
CA THR A 187 -6.60 1.20 3.93
C THR A 187 -5.55 2.30 4.11
N ILE A 188 -4.54 2.03 4.93
CA ILE A 188 -3.40 2.93 5.10
C ILE A 188 -2.35 2.52 4.07
N ALA A 189 -1.87 3.40 3.19
CA ALA A 189 -0.71 3.15 2.35
C ALA A 189 0.56 3.74 2.96
N ILE A 190 1.63 2.94 3.09
CA ILE A 190 2.95 3.49 3.43
C ILE A 190 3.49 4.28 2.24
N GLU A 191 3.97 5.49 2.52
CA GLU A 191 4.64 6.35 1.55
C GLU A 191 6.18 6.22 1.59
N GLY A 192 6.72 5.65 2.67
CA GLY A 192 8.13 5.32 2.84
C GLY A 192 8.67 5.72 4.21
N PHE A 193 9.98 5.90 4.26
CA PHE A 193 10.71 6.46 5.38
C PHE A 193 10.98 7.94 5.15
N LYS A 194 10.73 8.77 6.17
CA LYS A 194 11.19 10.15 6.19
C LYS A 194 12.50 10.23 6.97
N VAL A 195 13.59 10.48 6.26
CA VAL A 195 14.92 10.73 6.84
C VAL A 195 15.25 12.21 6.67
N GLY A 196 15.22 12.97 7.76
CA GLY A 196 15.22 14.43 7.72
C GLY A 196 13.98 14.96 6.98
N GLU A 197 14.19 15.65 5.86
CA GLU A 197 13.09 16.19 5.03
C GLU A 197 12.78 15.34 3.79
N THR A 198 13.51 14.24 3.56
CA THR A 198 13.39 13.44 2.34
C THR A 198 12.63 12.15 2.62
N THR A 199 11.67 11.83 1.75
CA THR A 199 11.00 10.53 1.72
C THR A 199 11.80 9.57 0.84
N VAL A 200 12.11 8.39 1.38
CA VAL A 200 12.91 7.34 0.73
C VAL A 200 12.33 5.96 1.06
N ASP A 201 12.52 4.98 0.17
CA ASP A 201 12.13 3.59 0.44
C ASP A 201 13.23 2.78 1.14
N SER A 202 14.44 3.35 1.21
CA SER A 202 15.60 2.76 1.84
C SER A 202 16.50 3.82 2.43
N PHE A 203 17.24 3.45 3.48
CA PHE A 203 18.26 4.30 4.05
C PHE A 203 19.44 3.46 4.57
N LEU A 204 20.60 4.12 4.66
CA LEU A 204 21.84 3.52 5.14
C LEU A 204 22.09 3.90 6.60
N THR A 205 22.64 2.98 7.37
CA THR A 205 23.15 3.25 8.70
C THR A 205 24.63 2.93 8.74
N LYS A 206 25.43 3.93 9.10
CA LYS A 206 26.87 3.77 9.30
C LYS A 206 27.16 2.79 10.43
N GLU A 207 28.20 1.99 10.26
CA GLU A 207 28.67 1.05 11.27
C GLU A 207 29.01 1.75 12.61
N LYS A 208 28.61 1.15 13.73
CA LYS A 208 28.69 1.72 15.10
C LYS A 208 27.94 3.02 15.27
N ALA A 209 26.78 3.13 14.64
CA ALA A 209 25.91 4.29 14.77
C ALA A 209 24.44 3.89 14.69
N ASP A 210 23.61 4.80 15.19
CA ASP A 210 22.17 4.72 15.01
C ASP A 210 21.76 5.63 13.84
N ASN A 211 20.71 5.23 13.13
CA ASN A 211 19.98 6.10 12.22
C ASN A 211 18.48 6.00 12.50
N GLU A 212 17.81 7.14 12.47
CA GLU A 212 16.38 7.27 12.75
C GLU A 212 15.64 7.68 11.48
N ALA A 213 14.48 7.07 11.27
CA ALA A 213 13.58 7.36 10.16
C ALA A 213 12.14 7.32 10.66
N ILE A 214 11.29 8.24 10.19
CA ILE A 214 9.86 8.20 10.51
C ILE A 214 9.15 7.36 9.43
N ILE A 215 8.38 6.34 9.83
CA ILE A 215 7.49 5.65 8.88
C ILE A 215 6.28 6.56 8.65
N ILE A 216 6.05 6.94 7.40
CA ILE A 216 4.95 7.82 7.02
C ILE A 216 3.95 7.09 6.12
N ALA A 217 2.69 7.47 6.23
CA ALA A 217 1.60 6.84 5.52
C ALA A 217 0.44 7.81 5.26
N LYS A 218 -0.52 7.38 4.44
CA LYS A 218 -1.78 8.09 4.21
C LYS A 218 -2.94 7.11 4.10
N VAL A 219 -4.16 7.57 4.30
CA VAL A 219 -5.35 6.78 3.92
C VAL A 219 -5.56 6.89 2.42
N THR A 220 -5.88 5.77 1.78
CA THR A 220 -6.23 5.71 0.36
C THR A 220 -7.23 4.57 0.09
N SER A 221 -7.95 4.63 -1.02
CA SER A 221 -8.89 3.58 -1.40
C SER A 221 -8.15 2.27 -1.67
N TYR A 222 -8.70 1.15 -1.19
CA TYR A 222 -8.10 -0.17 -1.41
C TYR A 222 -7.98 -0.50 -2.90
N GLU A 223 -8.96 -0.05 -3.69
CA GLU A 223 -8.93 -0.16 -5.16
C GLU A 223 -7.72 0.55 -5.79
N ALA A 224 -7.36 1.75 -5.32
CA ALA A 224 -6.20 2.48 -5.84
C ALA A 224 -4.89 1.70 -5.62
N ILE A 225 -4.78 0.94 -4.52
CA ILE A 225 -3.61 0.11 -4.23
C ILE A 225 -3.54 -1.09 -5.16
N ILE A 226 -4.64 -1.81 -5.35
CA ILE A 226 -4.65 -3.03 -6.18
C ILE A 226 -4.59 -2.71 -7.69
N THR A 227 -5.06 -1.54 -8.12
CA THR A 227 -4.98 -1.09 -9.52
C THR A 227 -3.67 -0.36 -9.84
N GLY A 228 -3.04 0.29 -8.85
CA GLY A 228 -1.74 0.93 -8.95
C GLY A 228 -0.53 -0.02 -8.90
N GLY A 229 -0.73 -1.29 -8.53
CA GLY A 229 0.30 -2.34 -8.50
C GLY A 229 0.62 -3.01 -9.84
N GLY A 230 0.06 -2.53 -10.96
CA GLY A 230 0.31 -3.10 -12.28
C GLY A 230 0.08 -2.09 -13.40
N GLU A 231 1.15 -1.53 -13.93
CA GLU A 231 1.08 -0.86 -15.22
C GLU A 231 0.77 -1.89 -16.30
N SER A 232 -0.47 -1.92 -16.81
CA SER A 232 -0.81 -2.10 -18.24
C SER A 232 -2.29 -2.43 -18.44
N GLY A 233 -3.04 -1.45 -18.94
CA GLY A 233 -4.19 -1.69 -19.81
C GLY A 233 -5.51 -1.22 -19.24
N THR A 234 -5.95 -0.04 -19.67
CA THR A 234 -7.36 0.32 -19.73
C THR A 234 -8.17 -0.82 -20.36
N PRO A 235 -9.19 -1.41 -19.69
CA PRO A 235 -10.26 -2.03 -20.44
C PRO A 235 -11.01 -0.87 -21.09
N THR A 236 -10.82 -0.69 -22.39
CA THR A 236 -11.72 0.15 -23.18
C THR A 236 -13.13 -0.33 -22.90
N ASP A 237 -13.95 0.57 -22.38
CA ASP A 237 -15.39 0.44 -22.23
C ASP A 237 -15.96 -0.20 -23.51
N VAL A 238 -16.29 -1.48 -23.43
CA VAL A 238 -16.97 -2.20 -24.51
C VAL A 238 -18.43 -1.81 -24.34
N PRO A 239 -19.05 -1.08 -25.28
CA PRO A 239 -20.47 -0.79 -25.17
C PRO A 239 -21.21 -2.12 -25.31
N GLU A 240 -21.86 -2.57 -24.24
CA GLU A 240 -22.80 -3.68 -24.33
C GLU A 240 -23.91 -3.28 -25.31
N PRO A 241 -24.23 -4.11 -26.32
CA PRO A 241 -25.38 -3.84 -27.15
C PRO A 241 -26.62 -4.02 -26.28
N GLU A 242 -27.28 -2.89 -26.05
CA GLU A 242 -28.62 -2.81 -25.49
C GLU A 242 -29.53 -3.92 -26.06
N HIS A 243 -29.87 -4.89 -25.21
CA HIS A 243 -30.92 -5.85 -25.48
C HIS A 243 -32.29 -5.13 -25.43
N THR A 244 -32.60 -4.33 -26.44
CA THR A 244 -33.98 -3.89 -26.68
C THR A 244 -34.81 -5.10 -27.11
N ALA A 245 -35.61 -5.59 -26.17
CA ALA A 245 -36.71 -6.49 -26.44
C ALA A 245 -37.65 -5.89 -27.50
N ILE A 246 -37.87 -6.61 -28.60
CA ILE A 246 -39.00 -6.33 -29.51
C ILE A 246 -39.81 -7.62 -29.65
N ALA A 247 -40.95 -7.63 -28.96
CA ALA A 247 -42.01 -8.59 -29.13
C ALA A 247 -42.88 -8.23 -30.35
N GLY A 248 -43.01 -9.19 -31.27
CA GLY A 248 -44.20 -9.50 -32.07
C GLY A 248 -44.79 -8.46 -33.04
N LEU A 249 -44.87 -8.80 -34.34
CA LEU A 249 -46.14 -9.19 -34.98
C LEU A 249 -45.96 -9.66 -36.43
N LEU A 250 -46.75 -10.68 -36.77
CA LEU A 250 -46.93 -11.35 -38.07
C LEU A 250 -47.39 -10.41 -39.18
N PHE A 251 -46.98 -10.67 -40.43
CA PHE A 251 -47.90 -10.85 -41.56
C PHE A 251 -47.23 -11.67 -42.69
N SER A 252 -48.01 -12.61 -43.23
CA SER A 252 -47.78 -13.47 -44.38
C SER A 252 -47.85 -12.65 -45.70
N LEU A 253 -47.35 -13.04 -46.88
CA LEU A 253 -47.76 -14.16 -47.76
C LEU A 253 -47.09 -13.95 -49.16
N TYR A 254 -47.00 -15.03 -49.97
CA TYR A 254 -46.74 -15.10 -51.43
C TYR A 254 -45.33 -14.69 -51.96
N GLY A 255 -44.69 -15.38 -52.91
CA GLY A 255 -45.07 -16.47 -53.83
C GLY A 255 -43.80 -17.00 -54.52
N GLY A 256 -43.81 -18.29 -54.91
CA GLY A 256 -42.60 -19.04 -55.17
C GLY A 256 -42.07 -19.08 -56.61
N ARG A 257 -41.04 -19.92 -56.82
CA ARG A 257 -40.86 -20.72 -58.04
C ARG A 257 -39.90 -21.88 -57.79
N ARG A 258 -40.29 -23.04 -58.35
CA ARG A 258 -39.64 -24.36 -58.31
C ARG A 258 -38.40 -24.44 -59.22
N TRP A 259 -37.74 -25.62 -59.11
CA TRP A 259 -36.90 -26.36 -60.08
C TRP A 259 -35.39 -26.34 -59.75
N SER A 260 -34.61 -27.42 -59.72
CA SER A 260 -34.83 -28.87 -59.96
C SER A 260 -33.69 -29.66 -59.32
N ALA A 261 -33.94 -30.95 -59.07
CA ALA A 261 -32.96 -31.90 -58.56
C ALA A 261 -31.98 -32.39 -59.64
N ARG A 262 -30.72 -32.63 -59.27
CA ARG A 262 -29.85 -33.58 -59.96
C ARG A 262 -29.05 -34.41 -58.96
N LYS A 263 -29.43 -35.69 -58.83
CA LYS A 263 -28.60 -36.78 -58.30
C LYS A 263 -27.57 -37.18 -59.36
N ARG A 264 -26.37 -37.57 -58.95
CA ARG A 264 -25.57 -38.74 -59.40
C ARG A 264 -24.21 -38.72 -58.68
N ARG A 265 -23.98 -39.63 -57.74
CA ARG A 265 -23.31 -40.96 -57.88
C ARG A 265 -21.79 -40.85 -57.95
N MET A 266 -21.15 -41.31 -56.87
CA MET A 266 -19.73 -41.68 -56.80
C MET A 266 -19.40 -42.83 -57.76
N PRO A 267 -18.12 -42.96 -58.14
CA PRO A 267 -17.51 -44.25 -58.41
C PRO A 267 -16.29 -44.53 -57.51
N ARG A 268 -16.35 -45.72 -56.92
CA ARG A 268 -15.28 -46.66 -56.51
C ARG A 268 -14.22 -46.21 -55.51
#